data_AF-K1R724-F1
#
_entry.id   AF-K1R724-F1
#
_cell.length_a   1.000
_cell.length_b   1.000
_cell.length_c   1.000
_cell.angle_alpha   90.00
_cell.angle_beta   90.00
_cell.angle_gamma   90.00
#
_symmetry.space_group_name_H-M   'P 1'
#
loop_
_entity.id
_entity.type
_entity.pdbx_description
1 polymer ?
#
loop_
_entity_poly.entity_id
_entity_poly.type
_entity_poly.pdbx_seq_one_letter_code
_entity_poly.pdbx_strand_id
1 'polypeptide(L)'
;MQCFAFLALVVVALVLVGQTDAWWLVGRNGNNNQCPSRETATPYYFGTTDLSCMHRNIRGKRSAPSRGTLEWVHRFIYYKGYYFEFFDNSKAYISTQTQFANVCPGGPESSPAGYSELDIDCIKGCARNYRCHFGTYSLLGNNCHHFTNEISQVLCTSGQSCPSWCLDDCNHAVETN
;
A
#
# COMPACT_ATOMS: atom_id res chain seq x y z
N MET A 1 -35.01 -24.64 5.77
CA MET A 1 -33.59 -24.43 6.14
C MET A 1 -32.70 -24.03 4.95
N GLN A 2 -32.70 -24.74 3.81
CA GLN A 2 -31.80 -24.45 2.66
C GLN A 2 -31.76 -22.99 2.19
N CYS A 3 -32.88 -22.25 2.18
CA CYS A 3 -32.92 -20.86 1.71
C CYS A 3 -31.97 -19.92 2.50
N PHE A 4 -31.86 -20.08 3.82
CA PHE A 4 -30.92 -19.30 4.63
C PHE A 4 -29.45 -19.66 4.35
N ALA A 5 -29.15 -20.94 4.11
CA ALA A 5 -27.81 -21.37 3.73
C ALA A 5 -27.40 -20.83 2.35
N PHE A 6 -28.35 -20.76 1.40
CA PHE A 6 -28.12 -20.19 0.08
C PHE A 6 -27.93 -18.67 0.15
N LEU A 7 -28.75 -17.96 0.93
CA LEU A 7 -28.55 -16.53 1.20
C LEU A 7 -27.21 -16.24 1.90
N ALA A 8 -26.82 -17.05 2.89
CA ALA A 8 -25.52 -16.92 3.54
C ALA A 8 -24.36 -17.15 2.56
N LEU A 9 -24.44 -18.16 1.69
CA LEU A 9 -23.45 -18.41 0.63
C LEU A 9 -23.41 -17.27 -0.40
N VAL A 10 -24.56 -16.69 -0.78
CA VAL A 10 -24.61 -15.54 -1.70
C VAL A 10 -24.05 -14.28 -1.04
N VAL A 11 -24.32 -14.02 0.24
CA VAL A 11 -23.73 -12.89 0.98
C VAL A 11 -22.23 -13.09 1.15
N VAL A 12 -21.75 -14.29 1.51
CA VAL A 12 -20.32 -14.60 1.56
C VAL A 12 -19.67 -14.46 0.18
N ALA A 13 -20.32 -14.93 -0.89
CA ALA A 13 -19.82 -14.76 -2.25
C ALA A 13 -19.78 -13.28 -2.70
N LEU A 14 -20.79 -12.47 -2.36
CA LEU A 14 -20.81 -11.04 -2.68
C LEU A 14 -19.81 -10.24 -1.85
N VAL A 15 -19.60 -10.59 -0.57
CA VAL A 15 -18.54 -10.01 0.25
C VAL A 15 -17.17 -10.39 -0.33
N LEU A 16 -16.94 -11.66 -0.67
CA LEU A 16 -15.69 -12.10 -1.29
C LEU A 16 -15.46 -11.43 -2.65
N VAL A 17 -16.48 -11.34 -3.52
CA VAL A 17 -16.40 -10.67 -4.83
C VAL A 17 -16.19 -9.16 -4.68
N GLY A 18 -16.76 -8.53 -3.64
CA GLY A 18 -16.49 -7.13 -3.29
C GLY A 18 -15.14 -6.89 -2.60
N GLN A 19 -14.45 -7.95 -2.16
CA GLN A 19 -13.10 -7.92 -1.59
C GLN A 19 -12.02 -8.35 -2.62
N THR A 20 -12.41 -9.07 -3.67
CA THR A 20 -11.56 -9.37 -4.83
C THR A 20 -11.81 -8.37 -5.94
N ASP A 21 -10.98 -7.32 -6.01
CA ASP A 21 -10.97 -6.40 -7.15
C ASP A 21 -10.95 -7.18 -8.46
N ALA A 22 -11.86 -6.84 -9.39
CA ALA A 22 -12.06 -7.56 -10.63
C ALA A 22 -10.99 -7.25 -11.69
N TRP A 23 -9.72 -7.46 -11.32
CA TRP A 23 -8.49 -7.18 -12.09
C TRP A 23 -8.52 -7.69 -13.54
N TRP A 24 -9.18 -8.83 -13.78
CA TRP A 24 -9.39 -9.40 -15.12
C TRP A 24 -10.22 -8.54 -16.10
N LEU A 25 -10.96 -7.53 -15.62
CA LEU A 25 -11.80 -6.66 -16.45
C LEU A 25 -11.17 -5.30 -16.79
N VAL A 26 -10.13 -4.86 -16.08
CA VAL A 26 -9.60 -3.48 -16.16
C VAL A 26 -8.29 -3.39 -16.97
N GLY A 27 -7.67 -4.54 -17.27
CA GLY A 27 -6.47 -4.60 -18.11
C GLY A 27 -5.16 -4.24 -17.40
N ARG A 28 -4.06 -4.25 -18.15
CA ARG A 28 -2.68 -4.22 -17.60
C ARG A 28 -2.22 -2.83 -17.15
N ASN A 29 -2.92 -1.78 -17.58
CA ASN A 29 -2.76 -0.39 -17.14
C ASN A 29 -4.11 0.08 -16.57
N GLY A 30 -4.16 0.41 -15.28
CA GLY A 30 -5.34 1.08 -14.69
C GLY A 30 -5.43 2.56 -15.09
N ASN A 31 -6.32 3.32 -14.42
CA ASN A 31 -6.60 4.74 -14.71
C ASN A 31 -5.42 5.69 -14.39
N ASN A 32 -4.32 5.59 -15.13
CA ASN A 32 -3.14 6.44 -15.01
C ASN A 32 -3.44 7.93 -15.33
N ASN A 33 -4.59 8.21 -15.95
CA ASN A 33 -5.07 9.54 -16.30
C ASN A 33 -5.54 10.38 -15.09
N GLN A 34 -5.49 9.84 -13.86
CA GLN A 34 -6.02 10.50 -12.65
C GLN A 34 -4.95 11.08 -11.71
N CYS A 35 -3.66 10.78 -11.92
CA CYS A 35 -2.57 11.38 -11.14
C CYS A 35 -1.96 12.60 -11.87
N PRO A 36 -1.20 13.49 -11.18
CA PRO A 36 -0.45 14.58 -11.79
C PRO A 36 0.40 14.21 -13.02
N SER A 37 0.62 15.19 -13.90
CA SER A 37 1.39 15.01 -15.12
C SER A 37 2.90 14.89 -14.84
N ARG A 38 3.63 14.23 -15.74
CA ARG A 38 5.08 14.05 -15.66
C ARG A 38 5.88 15.37 -15.66
N GLU A 39 5.28 16.47 -16.12
CA GLU A 39 5.99 17.74 -16.32
C GLU A 39 6.15 18.56 -15.02
N THR A 40 5.28 18.34 -14.02
CA THR A 40 5.31 19.06 -12.73
C THR A 40 5.63 18.17 -11.53
N ALA A 41 5.51 16.85 -11.67
CA ALA A 41 5.44 15.93 -10.54
C ALA A 41 6.55 14.85 -10.50
N THR A 42 6.93 14.44 -9.29
CA THR A 42 7.98 13.41 -9.07
C THR A 42 7.39 12.00 -9.18
N PRO A 43 8.00 11.05 -9.91
CA PRO A 43 7.49 9.68 -9.99
C PRO A 43 7.54 8.96 -8.63
N TYR A 44 6.52 8.17 -8.35
CA TYR A 44 6.51 7.18 -7.27
C TYR A 44 6.36 5.77 -7.82
N TYR A 45 6.81 4.78 -7.06
CA TYR A 45 6.86 3.39 -7.50
C TYR A 45 6.31 2.48 -6.41
N PHE A 46 5.38 1.59 -6.75
CA PHE A 46 5.26 0.35 -5.98
C PHE A 46 6.53 -0.47 -6.18
N GLY A 47 6.91 -1.29 -5.21
CA GLY A 47 7.97 -2.29 -5.38
C GLY A 47 7.71 -3.49 -4.51
N THR A 48 8.11 -4.69 -4.93
CA THR A 48 7.83 -5.96 -4.24
C THR A 48 9.10 -6.64 -3.72
N THR A 49 8.98 -7.33 -2.58
CA THR A 49 10.02 -8.21 -2.00
C THR A 49 9.42 -9.60 -1.80
N ASP A 50 10.11 -10.66 -2.20
CA ASP A 50 9.60 -12.05 -2.20
C ASP A 50 9.08 -12.53 -0.82
N LEU A 51 7.88 -13.14 -0.77
CA LEU A 51 7.38 -13.81 0.45
C LEU A 51 7.96 -15.19 0.68
N SER A 52 8.56 -15.86 -0.29
CA SER A 52 9.24 -17.14 0.00
C SER A 52 10.35 -16.92 1.02
N CYS A 53 11.11 -15.84 0.84
CA CYS A 53 12.05 -15.25 1.78
C CYS A 53 11.34 -14.56 2.96
N MET A 54 10.36 -13.66 2.70
CA MET A 54 9.57 -12.94 3.71
C MET A 54 8.32 -13.69 4.25
N HIS A 55 8.35 -15.02 4.34
CA HIS A 55 7.31 -15.83 5.02
C HIS A 55 7.93 -17.03 5.74
N ARG A 56 9.10 -17.48 5.26
CA ARG A 56 10.17 -17.88 6.19
C ARG A 56 10.59 -16.72 7.12
N ASN A 57 10.18 -15.47 6.82
CA ASN A 57 10.28 -14.24 7.64
C ASN A 57 9.06 -13.25 7.47
N ILE A 58 7.81 -13.76 7.51
CA ILE A 58 6.43 -13.16 7.62
C ILE A 58 5.95 -11.90 6.80
N ARG A 59 4.78 -12.00 6.07
CA ARG A 59 3.82 -10.95 5.51
C ARG A 59 2.59 -11.63 4.79
N GLY A 60 1.57 -11.09 4.05
CA GLY A 60 1.21 -9.86 3.25
C GLY A 60 -0.27 -9.32 3.48
N LYS A 61 -1.13 -8.75 2.55
CA LYS A 61 -1.03 -8.23 1.14
C LYS A 61 -2.16 -7.20 0.60
N ARG A 62 -2.10 -6.55 -0.61
CA ARG A 62 -2.91 -5.30 -1.05
C ARG A 62 -3.40 -5.14 -2.50
N SER A 63 -4.57 -4.48 -2.62
CA SER A 63 -5.17 -3.81 -3.80
C SER A 63 -5.53 -2.32 -3.67
N ALA A 64 -5.25 -1.52 -4.71
CA ALA A 64 -6.06 -0.34 -5.07
C ALA A 64 -5.77 0.00 -6.56
N PRO A 65 -4.63 0.62 -6.94
CA PRO A 65 -4.01 0.34 -8.23
C PRO A 65 -3.81 -1.18 -8.35
N SER A 66 -4.45 -1.79 -9.36
CA SER A 66 -4.91 -3.17 -9.21
C SER A 66 -3.79 -4.20 -9.05
N ARG A 67 -3.81 -4.88 -7.90
CA ARG A 67 -2.98 -6.00 -7.40
C ARG A 67 -3.81 -6.66 -6.26
N GLY A 68 -3.55 -7.89 -5.83
CA GLY A 68 -4.41 -8.57 -4.82
C GLY A 68 -4.13 -8.23 -3.34
N THR A 69 -5.19 -8.00 -2.56
CA THR A 69 -5.20 -8.03 -1.06
C THR A 69 -4.74 -9.35 -0.46
N LEU A 70 -4.77 -10.42 -1.26
CA LEU A 70 -4.49 -11.79 -0.85
C LEU A 70 -3.37 -12.46 -1.71
N GLU A 71 -2.66 -11.70 -2.53
CA GLU A 71 -1.43 -12.15 -3.23
C GLU A 71 -0.35 -12.59 -2.20
N TRP A 72 0.65 -13.37 -2.61
CA TRP A 72 1.69 -13.90 -1.70
C TRP A 72 3.11 -13.35 -2.00
N VAL A 73 3.34 -12.09 -1.63
CA VAL A 73 4.61 -11.31 -1.74
C VAL A 73 4.60 -10.19 -0.69
N HIS A 74 5.67 -9.44 -0.46
CA HIS A 74 5.61 -8.12 0.19
C HIS A 74 5.68 -7.02 -0.88
N ARG A 75 5.37 -5.77 -0.50
CA ARG A 75 5.33 -4.59 -1.36
C ARG A 75 5.40 -3.33 -0.52
N PHE A 76 6.10 -2.32 -1.00
CA PHE A 76 6.28 -1.00 -0.41
C PHE A 76 5.89 0.10 -1.40
N ILE A 77 6.03 1.36 -1.02
CA ILE A 77 6.17 2.50 -1.93
C ILE A 77 7.59 3.01 -1.84
N TYR A 78 8.17 3.38 -2.97
CA TYR A 78 9.40 4.16 -3.06
C TYR A 78 9.06 5.55 -3.61
N TYR A 79 9.42 6.60 -2.87
CA TYR A 79 9.20 8.00 -3.24
C TYR A 79 10.29 8.92 -2.67
N LYS A 80 10.81 9.84 -3.49
CA LYS A 80 11.86 10.83 -3.14
C LYS A 80 13.03 10.25 -2.30
N GLY A 81 13.49 9.03 -2.63
CA GLY A 81 14.62 8.37 -1.96
C GLY A 81 14.25 7.48 -0.76
N TYR A 82 12.99 7.50 -0.29
CA TYR A 82 12.54 6.73 0.86
C TYR A 82 11.62 5.57 0.46
N TYR A 83 11.81 4.45 1.14
CA TYR A 83 10.96 3.27 1.19
C TYR A 83 9.98 3.40 2.34
N PHE A 84 8.71 3.15 2.04
CA PHE A 84 7.59 3.17 2.97
C PHE A 84 7.03 1.75 3.09
N GLU A 85 7.25 1.15 4.26
CA GLU A 85 6.83 -0.20 4.64
C GLU A 85 5.87 -0.18 5.85
N PHE A 86 5.06 -1.23 6.01
CA PHE A 86 4.26 -1.48 7.22
C PHE A 86 4.36 -2.97 7.57
N PHE A 87 4.22 -3.33 8.84
CA PHE A 87 4.55 -4.67 9.38
C PHE A 87 3.47 -5.20 10.32
N ASP A 88 3.50 -6.52 10.54
CA ASP A 88 2.65 -7.28 11.48
C ASP A 88 2.68 -6.72 12.91
N ASN A 89 3.84 -6.21 13.34
CA ASN A 89 4.00 -5.44 14.58
C ASN A 89 3.22 -4.09 14.63
N SER A 90 2.43 -3.80 13.60
CA SER A 90 1.60 -2.59 13.43
C SER A 90 2.38 -1.26 13.41
N LYS A 91 3.67 -1.28 13.04
CA LYS A 91 4.46 -0.07 12.81
C LYS A 91 4.70 0.16 11.32
N ALA A 92 4.70 1.43 10.94
CA ALA A 92 5.25 1.86 9.67
C ALA A 92 6.77 2.01 9.77
N TYR A 93 7.47 1.86 8.66
CA TYR A 93 8.92 2.01 8.55
C TYR A 93 9.24 2.94 7.38
N ILE A 94 10.12 3.91 7.65
CA ILE A 94 10.55 4.96 6.73
C ILE A 94 12.07 4.87 6.64
N SER A 95 12.63 4.49 5.49
CA SER A 95 14.09 4.32 5.36
C SER A 95 14.62 4.47 3.94
N THR A 96 15.92 4.70 3.78
CA THR A 96 16.63 4.76 2.50
C THR A 96 16.80 3.39 1.83
N GLN A 97 16.50 2.30 2.54
CA GLN A 97 16.52 0.92 2.06
C GLN A 97 15.27 0.15 2.56
N THR A 98 14.89 -0.94 1.89
CA THR A 98 13.92 -1.88 2.49
C THR A 98 14.56 -2.61 3.67
N GLN A 99 13.78 -2.96 4.69
CA GLN A 99 14.28 -3.58 5.92
C GLN A 99 15.00 -4.93 5.71
N PHE A 100 14.83 -5.55 4.53
CA PHE A 100 15.44 -6.84 4.17
C PHE A 100 16.28 -6.77 2.87
N ALA A 101 16.66 -5.57 2.40
CA ALA A 101 17.32 -5.35 1.11
C ALA A 101 18.57 -6.22 0.88
N ASN A 102 19.34 -6.48 1.94
CA ASN A 102 20.58 -7.25 1.88
C ASN A 102 20.38 -8.78 1.96
N VAL A 103 19.14 -9.26 2.10
CA VAL A 103 18.82 -10.67 2.43
C VAL A 103 17.72 -11.26 1.53
N CYS A 104 16.68 -10.49 1.21
CA CYS A 104 15.58 -10.94 0.36
C CYS A 104 15.55 -10.17 -0.97
N PRO A 105 15.45 -10.85 -2.13
CA PRO A 105 15.35 -10.19 -3.42
C PRO A 105 14.04 -9.39 -3.51
N GLY A 106 14.17 -8.14 -3.96
CA GLY A 106 13.07 -7.20 -4.14
C GLY A 106 13.54 -5.86 -4.70
N GLY A 107 12.60 -5.02 -5.10
CA GLY A 107 12.89 -3.70 -5.66
C GLY A 107 11.65 -2.96 -6.15
N PRO A 108 11.76 -1.66 -6.47
CA PRO A 108 10.74 -0.91 -7.21
C PRO A 108 10.34 -1.63 -8.51
N GLU A 109 9.08 -1.50 -8.91
CA GLU A 109 8.61 -1.85 -10.25
C GLU A 109 9.37 -1.01 -11.29
N SER A 110 9.67 -1.57 -12.47
CA SER A 110 10.52 -0.92 -13.48
C SER A 110 9.88 0.29 -14.19
N SER A 111 8.60 0.55 -13.91
CA SER A 111 7.82 1.69 -14.39
C SER A 111 7.22 2.47 -13.22
N PRO A 112 7.12 3.81 -13.28
CA PRO A 112 6.39 4.59 -12.28
C PRO A 112 4.95 4.08 -12.12
N ALA A 113 4.48 4.03 -10.87
CA ALA A 113 3.10 3.74 -10.53
C ALA A 113 2.18 4.97 -10.67
N GLY A 114 2.78 6.15 -10.68
CA GLY A 114 2.17 7.46 -10.86
C GLY A 114 3.20 8.55 -10.59
N TYR A 115 2.74 9.81 -10.55
CA TYR A 115 3.56 10.96 -10.17
C TYR A 115 2.86 11.73 -9.03
N SER A 116 3.63 12.44 -8.21
CA SER A 116 3.11 13.24 -7.09
C SER A 116 3.87 14.55 -6.91
N GLU A 117 3.12 15.60 -6.60
CA GLU A 117 3.62 16.96 -6.31
C GLU A 117 3.83 17.19 -4.79
N LEU A 118 3.33 16.29 -3.94
CA LEU A 118 3.41 16.38 -2.47
C LEU A 118 4.86 16.36 -1.96
N ASP A 119 5.10 16.99 -0.81
CA ASP A 119 6.43 16.88 -0.19
C ASP A 119 6.67 15.53 0.49
N ILE A 120 7.94 15.14 0.62
CA ILE A 120 8.33 13.91 1.31
C ILE A 120 7.92 13.93 2.79
N ASP A 121 7.97 15.08 3.48
CA ASP A 121 7.58 15.16 4.89
C ASP A 121 6.06 14.97 5.10
N CYS A 122 5.23 15.30 4.11
CA CYS A 122 3.81 14.92 4.11
C CYS A 122 3.65 13.39 4.13
N ILE A 123 4.36 12.68 3.25
CA ILE A 123 4.28 11.22 3.14
C ILE A 123 4.88 10.52 4.37
N LYS A 124 5.95 11.08 4.95
CA LYS A 124 6.46 10.66 6.26
C LYS A 124 5.43 10.85 7.37
N GLY A 125 4.72 11.99 7.38
CA GLY A 125 3.58 12.23 8.28
C GLY A 125 2.46 11.19 8.13
N CYS A 126 2.04 10.91 6.90
CA CYS A 126 1.09 9.83 6.61
C CYS A 126 1.56 8.48 7.18
N ALA A 127 2.83 8.12 6.97
CA ALA A 127 3.38 6.88 7.51
C ALA A 127 3.44 6.86 9.05
N ARG A 128 3.82 7.97 9.70
CA ARG A 128 3.82 8.15 11.16
C ARG A 128 2.41 7.96 11.77
N ASN A 129 1.37 8.43 11.10
CA ASN A 129 0.02 8.45 11.67
C ASN A 129 -0.90 7.30 11.22
N TYR A 130 -0.48 6.52 10.21
CA TYR A 130 -1.28 5.46 9.59
C TYR A 130 -1.97 4.52 10.60
N ARG A 131 -1.25 4.04 11.62
CA ARG A 131 -1.81 3.14 12.65
C ARG A 131 -2.94 3.79 13.48
N CYS A 132 -2.92 5.11 13.68
CA CYS A 132 -4.01 5.79 14.39
C CYS A 132 -5.25 5.93 13.50
N HIS A 133 -5.07 6.25 12.22
CA HIS A 133 -6.18 6.48 11.31
C HIS A 133 -6.85 5.17 10.84
N PHE A 134 -6.05 4.14 10.53
CA PHE A 134 -6.52 2.88 9.93
C PHE A 134 -6.43 1.67 10.89
N GLY A 135 -5.90 1.85 12.10
CA GLY A 135 -5.82 0.81 13.13
C GLY A 135 -4.59 -0.11 13.03
N THR A 136 -4.69 -1.26 13.70
CA THR A 136 -3.61 -2.27 13.82
C THR A 136 -3.61 -3.28 12.68
N TYR A 137 -2.49 -4.00 12.53
CA TYR A 137 -2.32 -5.03 11.51
C TYR A 137 -3.30 -6.19 11.66
N SER A 138 -3.87 -6.64 10.54
CA SER A 138 -4.71 -7.83 10.41
C SER A 138 -4.52 -8.44 9.02
N LEU A 139 -4.17 -9.73 8.92
CA LEU A 139 -3.73 -10.37 7.66
C LEU A 139 -4.72 -10.20 6.48
N LEU A 140 -6.02 -10.28 6.77
CA LEU A 140 -7.11 -10.16 5.77
C LEU A 140 -7.79 -8.77 5.78
N GLY A 141 -7.30 -7.83 6.57
CA GLY A 141 -7.82 -6.47 6.71
C GLY A 141 -6.70 -5.45 6.51
N ASN A 142 -6.64 -4.42 7.36
CA ASN A 142 -5.50 -3.50 7.38
C ASN A 142 -4.20 -4.28 7.68
N ASN A 143 -3.45 -4.64 6.65
CA ASN A 143 -2.15 -5.31 6.73
C ASN A 143 -1.04 -4.35 6.24
N CYS A 144 0.19 -4.86 6.09
CA CYS A 144 1.42 -4.22 5.53
C CYS A 144 1.24 -3.49 4.20
N HIS A 145 0.04 -3.61 3.67
CA HIS A 145 -0.26 -3.56 2.29
C HIS A 145 -1.46 -2.64 2.10
N HIS A 146 -2.59 -2.78 2.80
CA HIS A 146 -3.61 -1.72 2.83
C HIS A 146 -2.95 -0.34 3.04
N PHE A 147 -1.94 -0.29 3.91
CA PHE A 147 -0.96 0.80 4.04
C PHE A 147 -0.67 1.61 2.77
N THR A 148 0.06 1.06 1.78
CA THR A 148 0.42 1.88 0.59
C THR A 148 -0.62 1.90 -0.53
N ASN A 149 -1.81 1.34 -0.32
CA ASN A 149 -2.96 1.77 -1.12
C ASN A 149 -3.31 3.20 -0.73
N GLU A 150 -3.43 3.45 0.58
CA GLU A 150 -3.69 4.79 1.12
C GLU A 150 -2.55 5.74 0.76
N ILE A 151 -1.28 5.35 0.98
CA ILE A 151 -0.14 6.18 0.56
C ILE A 151 -0.13 6.43 -0.97
N SER A 152 -0.56 5.47 -1.80
CA SER A 152 -0.66 5.70 -3.25
C SER A 152 -1.85 6.58 -3.66
N GLN A 153 -2.96 6.55 -2.92
CA GLN A 153 -4.09 7.47 -3.13
C GLN A 153 -3.70 8.90 -2.77
N VAL A 154 -3.00 9.06 -1.63
CA VAL A 154 -2.42 10.35 -1.23
C VAL A 154 -1.42 10.85 -2.28
N LEU A 155 -0.47 10.01 -2.73
CA LEU A 155 0.50 10.40 -3.77
C LEU A 155 -0.16 10.75 -5.11
N CYS A 156 -1.22 10.07 -5.52
CA CYS A 156 -1.94 10.37 -6.76
C CYS A 156 -2.86 11.61 -6.67
N THR A 157 -2.99 12.24 -5.48
CA THR A 157 -3.75 13.48 -5.31
C THR A 157 -3.09 14.63 -6.08
N SER A 158 -3.90 15.51 -6.68
CA SER A 158 -3.43 16.68 -7.42
C SER A 158 -3.12 17.88 -6.50
N GLY A 159 -2.05 18.60 -6.79
CA GLY A 159 -1.57 19.71 -5.96
C GLY A 159 -0.75 19.27 -4.74
N GLN A 160 -0.40 20.25 -3.91
CA GLN A 160 0.53 20.09 -2.78
C GLN A 160 -0.17 19.95 -1.42
N SER A 161 -1.51 19.81 -1.40
CA SER A 161 -2.32 19.76 -0.18
C SER A 161 -2.17 18.42 0.54
N CYS A 162 -1.42 18.40 1.64
CA CYS A 162 -1.29 17.21 2.47
C CYS A 162 -2.62 16.88 3.19
N PRO A 163 -3.06 15.60 3.25
CA PRO A 163 -4.25 15.20 4.01
C PRO A 163 -4.09 15.52 5.51
N SER A 164 -5.16 15.93 6.18
CA SER A 164 -5.12 16.34 7.59
C SER A 164 -4.55 15.26 8.52
N TRP A 165 -4.92 14.00 8.34
CA TRP A 165 -4.44 12.88 9.15
C TRP A 165 -2.93 12.61 8.99
N CYS A 166 -2.32 13.07 7.91
CA CYS A 166 -0.86 13.03 7.74
C CYS A 166 -0.14 14.12 8.57
N LEU A 167 -0.88 15.02 9.22
CA LEU A 167 -0.36 16.12 10.05
C LEU A 167 -0.61 15.91 11.56
N ASP A 168 -1.30 14.84 11.96
CA ASP A 168 -1.48 14.43 13.37
C ASP A 168 -0.12 14.09 14.04
N ASP A 169 -0.12 13.92 15.37
CA ASP A 169 1.08 13.73 16.21
C ASP A 169 1.30 12.30 16.71
N CYS A 170 0.61 11.31 16.14
CA CYS A 170 0.61 9.92 16.62
C CYS A 170 1.96 9.18 16.55
N ASN A 171 2.84 9.54 15.61
CA ASN A 171 4.26 9.12 15.57
C ASN A 171 4.52 7.59 15.76
N HIS A 172 3.68 6.75 15.16
CA HIS A 172 3.75 5.28 15.24
C HIS A 172 4.66 4.61 14.18
N ALA A 173 5.61 5.35 13.60
CA ALA A 173 6.60 4.84 12.66
C ALA A 173 7.98 4.63 13.30
N VAL A 174 8.81 3.82 12.65
CA VAL A 174 10.26 3.76 12.83
C VAL A 174 10.91 4.46 11.64
N GLU A 175 11.84 5.38 11.88
CA GLU A 175 12.52 6.13 10.81
C GLU A 175 14.04 5.95 10.93
N THR A 176 14.68 5.50 9.85
CA THR A 176 16.12 5.16 9.82
C THR A 176 16.74 5.60 8.49
N ASN A 177 17.69 6.54 8.55
CA ASN A 177 18.46 7.00 7.38
C ASN A 177 19.45 5.93 6.88
#